data_AF-A0AAW6KI73-F1
#
_entry.id   AF-A0AAW6KI73-F1
#
_cell.length_a   1.000
_cell.length_b   1.000
_cell.length_c   1.000
_cell.angle_alpha   90.00
_cell.angle_beta   90.00
_cell.angle_gamma   90.00
#
_symmetry.space_group_name_H-M   'P 1'
#
loop_
_entity.id
_entity.type
_entity.pdbx_description
1 polymer ?
#
loop_
_entity_poly.entity_id
_entity_poly.type
_entity_poly.pdbx_seq_one_letter_code
_entity_poly.pdbx_strand_id
1 'polypeptide(L)'
;HTKHHNTYVTKLNEAVAGKQDLESKSVEELVANLDAVPENIRSAVRNNGGGHANHSLFWKLLSPNGGGAPTGELAEAINSKFGS
;
A
#
# COMPACT_ATOMS: atom_id res chain seq x y z
N HIS A 1 8.90 1.94 -10.45
CA HIS A 1 7.59 1.70 -11.09
C HIS A 1 7.56 0.42 -11.94
N THR A 2 8.29 0.32 -13.05
CA THR A 2 8.11 -0.79 -14.04
C THR A 2 8.65 -2.17 -13.63
N LYS A 3 9.66 -2.26 -12.74
CA LYS A 3 10.26 -3.54 -12.31
C LYS A 3 9.79 -3.97 -10.92
N HIS A 4 10.28 -3.30 -9.87
CA HIS A 4 10.00 -3.69 -8.48
C HIS A 4 8.50 -3.68 -8.14
N HIS A 5 7.81 -2.56 -8.41
CA HIS A 5 6.39 -2.45 -8.14
C HIS A 5 5.58 -3.43 -8.99
N ASN A 6 5.90 -3.59 -10.29
CA ASN A 6 5.26 -4.61 -11.11
C ASN A 6 5.44 -6.03 -10.56
N THR A 7 6.62 -6.37 -10.02
CA THR A 7 6.87 -7.68 -9.41
C THR A 7 5.93 -7.94 -8.24
N TYR A 8 5.72 -6.95 -7.37
CA TYR A 8 4.76 -7.08 -6.27
C TYR A 8 3.33 -7.27 -6.77
N VAL A 9 2.90 -6.53 -7.80
CA VAL A 9 1.56 -6.69 -8.40
C VAL A 9 1.40 -8.10 -8.98
N THR A 10 2.35 -8.55 -9.80
CA THR A 10 2.32 -9.90 -10.40
C THR A 10 2.26 -10.98 -9.33
N LYS A 11 3.13 -10.93 -8.32
CA LYS A 11 3.18 -11.96 -7.26
C LYS A 11 1.98 -11.92 -6.32
N LEU A 12 1.36 -10.74 -6.11
CA LEU A 12 0.09 -10.66 -5.40
C LEU A 12 -1.03 -11.35 -6.19
N ASN A 13 -1.16 -11.05 -7.49
CA ASN A 13 -2.17 -11.64 -8.35
C ASN A 13 -2.03 -13.17 -8.42
N GLU A 14 -0.80 -13.68 -8.55
CA GLU A 14 -0.52 -15.12 -8.49
C GLU A 14 -0.97 -15.75 -7.16
N ALA A 15 -0.78 -15.06 -6.02
CA ALA A 15 -1.14 -15.59 -4.70
C ALA A 15 -2.66 -15.67 -4.49
N VAL A 16 -3.41 -14.68 -4.96
CA VAL A 16 -4.87 -14.62 -4.80
C VAL A 16 -5.65 -15.35 -5.89
N ALA A 17 -4.98 -15.75 -6.99
CA ALA A 17 -5.59 -16.44 -8.12
C ALA A 17 -6.51 -17.59 -7.69
N GLY A 18 -7.73 -17.58 -8.24
CA GLY A 18 -8.77 -18.59 -7.99
C GLY A 18 -9.49 -18.43 -6.65
N LYS A 19 -9.23 -17.37 -5.89
CA LYS A 19 -9.88 -17.08 -4.60
C LYS A 19 -10.76 -15.83 -4.75
N GLN A 20 -11.96 -16.01 -5.29
CA GLN A 20 -12.88 -14.91 -5.65
C GLN A 20 -13.09 -13.88 -4.52
N ASP A 21 -13.20 -14.33 -3.28
CA ASP A 21 -13.34 -13.46 -2.10
C ASP A 21 -12.12 -12.55 -1.84
N LEU A 22 -10.94 -12.93 -2.32
CA LEU A 22 -9.72 -12.13 -2.22
C LEU A 22 -9.48 -11.30 -3.47
N GLU A 23 -9.79 -11.84 -4.65
CA GLU A 23 -9.67 -11.13 -5.95
C GLU A 23 -10.62 -9.93 -6.05
N SER A 24 -11.75 -9.97 -5.36
CA SER A 24 -12.71 -8.86 -5.29
C SER A 24 -12.30 -7.72 -4.36
N LYS A 25 -11.25 -7.90 -3.54
CA LYS A 25 -10.78 -6.91 -2.58
C LYS A 25 -9.72 -6.00 -3.20
N SER A 26 -9.73 -4.74 -2.77
CA SER A 26 -8.60 -3.84 -2.95
C SER A 26 -7.36 -4.34 -2.20
N VAL A 27 -6.19 -3.84 -2.60
CA VAL A 27 -4.94 -4.20 -1.91
C VAL A 27 -4.95 -3.71 -0.45
N GLU A 28 -5.57 -2.57 -0.18
CA GLU A 28 -5.76 -2.00 1.14
C GLU A 28 -6.61 -2.93 2.03
N GLU A 29 -7.73 -3.44 1.53
CA GLU A 29 -8.58 -4.39 2.26
C GLU A 29 -7.87 -5.71 2.55
N LEU A 30 -7.03 -6.19 1.63
CA LEU A 30 -6.23 -7.41 1.82
C LEU A 30 -5.20 -7.23 2.94
N VAL A 31 -4.46 -6.11 2.94
CA VAL A 31 -3.39 -5.89 3.93
C VAL A 31 -3.91 -5.40 5.28
N ALA A 32 -5.12 -4.81 5.34
CA ALA A 32 -5.75 -4.38 6.58
C ALA A 32 -6.25 -5.54 7.45
N ASN A 33 -6.54 -6.70 6.85
CA ASN A 33 -7.01 -7.89 7.57
C ASN A 33 -6.35 -9.17 7.06
N LEU A 34 -5.05 -9.32 7.37
CA LEU A 34 -4.28 -10.49 6.97
C LEU A 34 -4.74 -11.79 7.66
N ASP A 35 -5.38 -11.72 8.82
CA ASP A 35 -5.88 -12.90 9.52
C ASP A 35 -7.03 -13.58 8.76
N ALA A 36 -7.80 -12.81 7.98
CA ALA A 36 -8.80 -13.34 7.06
C ALA A 36 -8.22 -13.98 5.78
N VAL A 37 -6.90 -13.88 5.57
CA VAL A 37 -6.21 -14.52 4.44
C VAL A 37 -5.78 -15.94 4.87
N PRO A 38 -6.03 -16.98 4.05
CA PRO A 38 -5.59 -18.34 4.34
C PRO A 38 -4.10 -18.43 4.67
N GLU A 39 -3.76 -19.18 5.71
CA GLU A 39 -2.40 -19.29 6.26
C GLU A 39 -1.33 -19.55 5.18
N ASN A 40 -1.64 -20.48 4.27
CA ASN A 40 -0.71 -20.94 3.22
C ASN A 40 -0.33 -19.85 2.21
N ILE A 41 -1.11 -18.76 2.10
CA ILE A 41 -0.80 -17.62 1.22
C ILE A 41 -0.61 -16.30 1.96
N ARG A 42 -0.86 -16.23 3.28
CA ARG A 42 -0.86 -14.98 4.05
C ARG A 42 0.46 -14.23 3.94
N SER A 43 1.59 -14.93 4.01
CA SER A 43 2.91 -14.30 3.85
C SER A 43 3.11 -13.70 2.45
N ALA A 44 2.62 -14.37 1.40
CA ALA A 44 2.70 -13.86 0.03
C ALA A 44 1.82 -12.61 -0.15
N VAL A 45 0.60 -12.62 0.39
CA VAL A 45 -0.30 -11.46 0.38
C VAL A 45 0.27 -10.31 1.21
N ARG A 46 0.81 -10.57 2.40
CA ARG A 46 1.46 -9.54 3.23
C ARG A 46 2.60 -8.86 2.48
N ASN A 47 3.53 -9.65 1.95
CA ASN A 47 4.76 -9.11 1.37
C ASN A 47 4.50 -8.42 0.02
N ASN A 48 3.72 -9.05 -0.86
CA ASN A 48 3.47 -8.50 -2.19
C ASN A 48 2.31 -7.50 -2.20
N GLY A 49 1.27 -7.72 -1.40
CA GLY A 49 0.21 -6.73 -1.17
C GLY A 49 0.75 -5.48 -0.48
N GLY A 50 1.54 -5.64 0.59
CA GLY A 50 2.22 -4.51 1.23
C GLY A 50 3.17 -3.80 0.27
N GLY A 51 3.95 -4.55 -0.51
CA GLY A 51 4.82 -3.99 -1.56
C GLY A 51 4.04 -3.18 -2.60
N HIS A 52 2.89 -3.67 -3.07
CA HIS A 52 2.02 -2.96 -3.98
C HIS A 52 1.41 -1.70 -3.36
N ALA A 53 0.80 -1.80 -2.17
CA ALA A 53 0.17 -0.68 -1.48
C ALA A 53 1.17 0.45 -1.19
N ASN A 54 2.35 0.10 -0.66
CA ASN A 54 3.40 1.06 -0.32
C ASN A 54 3.89 1.82 -1.57
N HIS A 55 4.13 1.12 -2.68
CA HIS A 55 4.58 1.78 -3.91
C HIS A 55 3.46 2.62 -4.56
N SER A 56 2.22 2.14 -4.57
CA SER A 56 1.08 2.90 -5.07
C SER A 56 0.89 4.22 -4.32
N LEU A 57 1.08 4.22 -2.99
CA LEU A 57 1.10 5.45 -2.19
C LEU A 57 2.32 6.31 -2.52
N PHE A 58 3.52 5.73 -2.51
CA PHE A 58 4.78 6.44 -2.71
C PHE A 58 4.77 7.30 -3.98
N TRP A 59 4.33 6.76 -5.11
CA TRP A 59 4.30 7.51 -6.37
C TRP A 59 3.31 8.68 -6.35
N LYS A 60 2.21 8.60 -5.60
CA LYS A 60 1.24 9.69 -5.45
C LYS A 60 1.75 10.84 -4.58
N LEU A 61 2.71 10.56 -3.69
CA LEU A 61 3.29 11.56 -2.79
C LEU A 61 4.43 12.37 -3.44
N LEU A 62 4.95 11.92 -4.59
CA LEU A 62 6.00 12.62 -5.31
C LEU A 62 5.41 13.61 -6.31
N SER A 63 6.02 14.79 -6.39
CA SER A 63 5.70 15.82 -7.39
C SER A 63 7.00 16.48 -7.85
N PRO A 64 7.18 16.75 -9.17
CA PRO A 64 8.34 17.49 -9.66
C PRO A 64 8.39 18.92 -9.11
N ASN A 65 7.24 19.45 -8.69
CA ASN A 65 7.10 20.80 -8.11
C ASN A 65 6.65 20.72 -6.64
N GLY A 66 6.85 19.58 -5.98
CA GLY A 66 6.55 19.40 -4.56
C GLY A 66 7.63 19.98 -3.65
N GLY A 67 7.52 19.69 -2.34
CA GLY A 67 8.43 20.19 -1.32
C GLY A 67 7.91 21.46 -0.64
N GLY A 68 8.79 22.13 0.11
CA GLY A 68 8.40 23.22 1.01
C GLY A 68 7.84 22.70 2.35
N ALA A 69 7.37 23.62 3.19
CA ALA A 69 6.68 23.27 4.43
C ALA A 69 5.28 22.72 4.13
N PRO A 70 4.75 21.80 4.96
CA PRO A 70 3.34 21.41 4.91
C PRO A 70 2.43 22.63 4.98
N THR A 71 1.24 22.54 4.38
CA THR A 71 0.24 23.62 4.38
C THR A 71 -1.13 23.11 4.84
N GLY A 72 -2.02 24.05 5.21
CA GLY A 72 -3.39 23.75 5.63
C GLY A 72 -3.48 22.95 6.94
N GLU A 73 -4.57 22.19 7.09
CA GLU A 73 -4.87 21.42 8.30
C GLU A 73 -3.76 20.43 8.69
N LEU A 74 -3.03 19.88 7.70
CA LEU A 74 -1.90 18.99 7.96
C LEU A 74 -0.75 19.72 8.68
N ALA A 75 -0.45 20.96 8.29
CA ALA A 75 0.60 21.76 8.93
C ALA A 75 0.24 22.08 10.39
N GLU A 76 -1.01 22.44 10.63
CA GLU A 76 -1.53 22.72 11.97
C GLU A 76 -1.46 21.47 12.86
N ALA A 77 -1.85 20.31 12.34
CA ALA A 77 -1.79 19.05 13.05
C ALA A 77 -0.34 18.65 13.39
N ILE A 78 0.61 18.85 12.46
CA ILE A 78 2.04 18.58 12.69
C ILE A 78 2.58 19.49 13.79
N ASN A 79 2.37 20.80 13.70
CA ASN A 79 2.84 21.75 14.71
C ASN A 79 2.23 21.48 16.09
N SER A 80 0.93 21.18 16.14
CA SER A 80 0.23 20.84 17.38
C SER A 80 0.79 19.58 18.04
N LYS A 81 1.12 18.55 17.24
CA LYS A 81 1.58 17.25 17.76
C LYS A 81 3.08 17.21 18.06
N PHE A 82 3.89 17.88 17.25
CA PHE A 82 5.35 17.73 17.25
C PHE A 82 6.10 19.04 17.58
N GLY A 83 5.41 20.16 17.70
CA GLY A 83 5.95 21.47 18.09
C GLY A 83 6.42 22.35 16.92
N SER A 84 6.95 21.72 15.87
CA SER A 84 7.37 22.33 14.60
C SER A 84 7.54 21.29 13.50
#